data_AF-A0A5C6U3N1-F1
#
_entry.id   AF-A0A5C6U3N1-F1
#
_cell.length_a   1.000
_cell.length_b   1.000
_cell.length_c   1.000
_cell.angle_alpha   90.00
_cell.angle_beta   90.00
_cell.angle_gamma   90.00
#
_symmetry.space_group_name_H-M   'P 1'
#
loop_
_entity.id
_entity.type
_entity.pdbx_description
1 polymer ?
#
loop_
_entity_poly.entity_id
_entity_poly.type
_entity_poly.pdbx_seq_one_letter_code
_entity_poly.pdbx_strand_id
1 'polypeptide(L)'
;MMMQPHHAALIRHSFDQIAPVADEAAALFYRRLFEQSPELRPLFIGDVRQQGRRLMEMIGAAVRLLDHPAALLPVLAQLGARHAGYGVEPDDYRKVGRALIATLAEALGEGFDDATREA
;
A
#
# COMPACT_ATOMS: atom_id res chain seq x y z
N MET A 1 4.78 -4.02 -18.42
CA MET A 1 5.91 -3.09 -18.24
C MET A 1 6.84 -3.73 -17.21
N MET A 2 8.11 -3.99 -17.53
CA MET A 2 9.07 -4.52 -16.54
C MET A 2 9.46 -3.37 -15.60
N MET A 3 9.46 -3.62 -14.29
CA MET A 3 9.98 -2.67 -13.30
C MET A 3 11.48 -2.44 -13.58
N GLN A 4 11.95 -1.20 -13.45
CA GLN A 4 13.37 -0.91 -13.53
C GLN A 4 14.07 -1.49 -12.28
N PRO A 5 15.23 -2.16 -12.40
CA PRO A 5 15.93 -2.77 -11.26
C PRO A 5 16.22 -1.78 -10.11
N HIS A 6 16.43 -0.50 -10.45
CA HIS A 6 16.62 0.57 -9.48
C HIS A 6 15.36 0.84 -8.63
N HIS A 7 14.16 0.80 -9.22
CA HIS A 7 12.91 1.05 -8.49
C HIS A 7 12.63 -0.06 -7.48
N ALA A 8 12.86 -1.32 -7.86
CA ALA A 8 12.68 -2.45 -6.95
C ALA A 8 13.57 -2.33 -5.70
N ALA A 9 14.79 -1.82 -5.85
CA ALA A 9 15.70 -1.56 -4.73
C ALA A 9 15.20 -0.43 -3.81
N LEU A 10 14.71 0.68 -4.38
CA LEU A 10 14.15 1.81 -3.63
C LEU A 10 12.89 1.40 -2.85
N ILE A 11 11.98 0.64 -3.49
CA ILE A 11 10.77 0.13 -2.84
C ILE A 11 11.12 -0.80 -1.68
N ARG A 12 12.09 -1.71 -1.87
CA ARG A 12 12.56 -2.58 -0.78
C ARG A 12 13.17 -1.79 0.36
N HIS A 13 14.07 -0.87 0.05
CA HIS A 13 14.75 -0.05 1.06
C HIS A 13 13.76 0.76 1.91
N SER A 14 12.83 1.47 1.25
CA SER A 14 11.80 2.25 1.93
C SER A 14 10.87 1.35 2.76
N PHE A 15 10.49 0.17 2.25
CA PHE A 15 9.68 -0.76 3.02
C PHE A 15 10.42 -1.33 4.25
N ASP A 16 11.72 -1.61 4.16
CA ASP A 16 12.53 -2.09 5.29
C ASP A 16 12.59 -1.08 6.44
N GLN A 17 12.46 0.22 6.14
CA GLN A 17 12.38 1.29 7.15
C GLN A 17 10.98 1.37 7.79
N ILE A 18 9.92 1.04 7.04
CA ILE A 18 8.53 1.05 7.53
C ILE A 18 8.16 -0.22 8.30
N ALA A 19 8.69 -1.38 7.90
CA ALA A 19 8.31 -2.67 8.45
C ALA A 19 8.39 -2.76 10.00
N PRO A 20 9.39 -2.17 10.69
CA PRO A 20 9.45 -2.16 12.15
C PRO A 20 8.33 -1.37 12.84
N VAL A 21 7.70 -0.43 12.13
CA VAL A 21 6.65 0.48 12.62
C VAL A 21 5.35 0.31 11.80
N ALA A 22 5.09 -0.92 11.34
CA ALA A 22 4.00 -1.22 10.43
C ALA A 22 2.62 -0.91 11.02
N ASP A 23 2.42 -1.11 12.31
CA ASP A 23 1.15 -0.82 12.98
C ASP A 23 0.87 0.68 13.03
N GLU A 24 1.89 1.50 13.35
CA GLU A 24 1.80 2.96 13.33
C GLU A 24 1.59 3.50 11.92
N ALA A 25 2.34 2.98 10.94
CA ALA A 25 2.19 3.36 9.53
C ALA A 25 0.79 3.02 8.99
N ALA A 26 0.25 1.85 9.33
CA ALA A 26 -1.10 1.47 8.93
C ALA A 26 -2.18 2.35 9.59
N ALA A 27 -2.02 2.69 10.87
CA ALA A 27 -2.92 3.60 11.56
C ALA A 27 -2.90 5.00 10.91
N LEU A 28 -1.71 5.50 10.57
CA LEU A 28 -1.53 6.76 9.84
C LEU A 28 -2.20 6.71 8.47
N PHE A 29 -2.03 5.62 7.72
CA PHE A 29 -2.70 5.39 6.44
C PHE A 29 -4.22 5.48 6.54
N TYR A 30 -4.85 4.76 7.48
CA TYR A 30 -6.31 4.80 7.60
C TYR A 30 -6.83 6.17 8.04
N ARG A 31 -6.11 6.86 8.94
CA ARG A 31 -6.43 8.24 9.31
C ARG A 31 -6.45 9.13 8.07
N ARG A 32 -5.37 9.11 7.28
CA ARG A 32 -5.23 9.91 6.05
C ARG A 32 -6.28 9.55 5.00
N LEU A 33 -6.52 8.26 4.78
CA LEU A 33 -7.52 7.79 3.82
C LEU A 33 -8.91 8.34 4.17
N PHE A 34 -9.29 8.26 5.44
CA PHE A 34 -10.62 8.66 5.88
C PHE A 34 -10.80 10.16 6.09
N GLU A 35 -9.72 10.92 6.25
CA GLU A 35 -9.73 12.38 6.19
C GLU A 35 -9.90 12.87 4.74
N GLN A 36 -9.22 12.22 3.80
CA GLN A 36 -9.22 12.63 2.39
C GLN A 36 -10.41 12.09 1.58
N SER A 37 -10.94 10.94 1.99
CA SER A 37 -11.98 10.19 1.30
C SER A 37 -12.91 9.53 2.31
N PRO A 38 -13.69 10.33 3.08
CA PRO A 38 -14.58 9.83 4.12
C PRO A 38 -15.66 8.88 3.58
N GLU A 39 -16.02 8.98 2.30
CA GLU A 39 -16.96 8.11 1.61
C GLU A 39 -16.51 6.64 1.55
N LEU A 40 -15.22 6.37 1.74
CA LEU A 40 -14.70 4.99 1.74
C LEU A 40 -14.88 4.29 3.08
N ARG A 41 -15.09 5.03 4.19
CA ARG A 41 -15.24 4.46 5.54
C ARG A 41 -16.22 3.27 5.61
N PRO A 42 -17.40 3.30 4.97
CA PRO A 42 -18.36 2.19 5.03
C PRO A 42 -17.85 0.89 4.41
N LEU A 43 -16.87 0.95 3.49
CA LEU A 43 -16.28 -0.24 2.87
C LEU A 43 -15.34 -1.00 3.82
N PHE A 44 -14.85 -0.35 4.88
CA PHE A 44 -13.91 -0.95 5.84
C PHE A 44 -14.65 -1.44 7.09
N ILE A 45 -15.27 -2.61 6.99
CA ILE A 45 -16.06 -3.22 8.06
C ILE A 45 -15.18 -4.01 9.04
N GLY A 46 -15.34 -3.77 10.34
CA GLY A 46 -14.65 -4.51 11.41
C GLY A 46 -13.49 -3.74 12.05
N ASP A 47 -12.50 -4.47 12.56
CA ASP A 47 -11.35 -3.85 13.26
C ASP A 47 -10.31 -3.31 12.27
N VAL A 48 -10.26 -1.99 12.14
CA VAL A 48 -9.31 -1.25 11.30
C VAL A 48 -7.85 -1.59 11.64
N ARG A 49 -7.52 -1.91 12.91
CA ARG A 49 -6.15 -2.34 13.25
C ARG A 49 -5.81 -3.70 12.66
N GLN A 50 -6.76 -4.64 12.69
CA GLN A 50 -6.55 -5.93 12.06
C GLN A 50 -6.43 -5.79 10.54
N GLN A 51 -7.22 -4.91 9.94
CA GLN A 51 -7.10 -4.61 8.50
C GLN A 51 -5.76 -3.95 8.17
N GLY A 52 -5.25 -3.08 9.04
CA GLY A 52 -3.92 -2.48 8.93
C GLY A 52 -2.79 -3.51 8.89
N ARG A 53 -2.83 -4.49 9.79
CA ARG A 53 -1.86 -5.60 9.76
C ARG A 53 -1.93 -6.37 8.45
N ARG A 54 -3.13 -6.74 7.99
CA ARG A 54 -3.32 -7.43 6.70
C ARG A 54 -2.82 -6.60 5.52
N LEU A 55 -3.03 -5.29 5.54
CA LEU A 55 -2.52 -4.38 4.51
C LEU A 55 -0.99 -4.44 4.44
N MET A 56 -0.32 -4.27 5.58
CA MET A 56 1.14 -4.28 5.66
C MET A 56 1.74 -5.64 5.28
N GLU A 57 1.10 -6.74 5.69
CA GLU A 57 1.47 -8.09 5.28
C GLU A 57 1.40 -8.27 3.75
N MET A 58 0.31 -7.80 3.13
CA MET A 58 0.11 -7.89 1.68
C MET A 58 1.08 -7.00 0.91
N ILE A 59 1.34 -5.78 1.37
CA ILE A 59 2.36 -4.90 0.77
C ILE A 59 3.73 -5.57 0.88
N GLY A 60 4.12 -6.07 2.06
CA GLY A 60 5.40 -6.74 2.25
C GLY A 60 5.55 -7.99 1.37
N ALA A 61 4.46 -8.75 1.15
CA ALA A 61 4.46 -9.86 0.20
C ALA A 61 4.67 -9.39 -1.24
N ALA A 62 4.03 -8.31 -1.67
CA ALA A 62 4.25 -7.72 -2.98
C ALA A 62 5.70 -7.23 -3.16
N VAL A 63 6.26 -6.55 -2.16
CA VAL A 63 7.66 -6.05 -2.14
C VAL A 63 8.66 -7.20 -2.31
N ARG A 64 8.43 -8.35 -1.64
CA ARG A 64 9.27 -9.55 -1.81
C ARG A 64 9.20 -10.14 -3.22
N LEU A 65 8.09 -9.94 -3.93
CA LEU A 65 7.84 -10.53 -5.25
C LEU A 65 8.04 -9.55 -6.42
N LEU A 66 8.64 -8.37 -6.20
CA LEU A 66 8.85 -7.36 -7.25
C LEU A 66 9.62 -7.90 -8.47
N ASP A 67 10.59 -8.79 -8.25
CA ASP A 67 11.38 -9.42 -9.33
C ASP A 67 10.71 -10.68 -9.91
N HIS A 68 9.52 -11.05 -9.42
CA HIS A 68 8.79 -12.27 -9.78
C HIS A 68 7.35 -11.95 -10.22
N PRO A 69 7.15 -11.12 -11.27
CA PRO A 69 5.83 -10.67 -11.69
C PRO A 69 4.89 -11.83 -12.08
N ALA A 70 5.42 -12.91 -12.64
CA ALA A 70 4.63 -14.10 -12.98
C ALA A 70 4.01 -14.79 -11.75
N ALA A 71 4.66 -14.70 -10.59
CA ALA A 71 4.14 -15.24 -9.33
C ALA A 71 3.14 -14.27 -8.67
N LEU A 72 3.32 -12.96 -8.89
CA LEU A 72 2.50 -11.91 -8.29
C LEU A 72 1.14 -11.74 -9.00
N LEU A 73 1.11 -11.87 -10.33
CA LEU A 73 -0.10 -11.62 -11.14
C LEU A 73 -1.33 -12.44 -10.69
N PRO A 74 -1.25 -13.77 -10.46
CA PRO A 74 -2.42 -14.54 -10.01
C PRO A 74 -2.92 -14.10 -8.63
N VAL A 75 -2.01 -13.72 -7.73
CA VAL A 75 -2.35 -13.24 -6.38
C VAL A 75 -3.08 -11.90 -6.46
N LEU A 76 -2.59 -10.97 -7.29
CA LEU A 76 -3.23 -9.67 -7.52
C LEU A 76 -4.60 -9.82 -8.18
N ALA A 77 -4.76 -10.75 -9.13
CA ALA A 77 -6.05 -11.02 -9.77
C ALA A 77 -7.09 -11.51 -8.75
N GLN A 78 -6.73 -12.47 -7.89
CA GLN A 78 -7.62 -12.94 -6.82
C GLN A 78 -7.92 -11.87 -5.78
N LEU A 79 -6.94 -11.02 -5.46
CA LEU A 79 -7.14 -9.88 -4.57
C LEU A 79 -8.11 -8.85 -5.18
N GLY A 80 -7.93 -8.50 -6.45
CA GLY A 80 -8.80 -7.59 -7.19
C GLY A 80 -10.24 -8.10 -7.26
N ALA A 81 -10.44 -9.40 -7.54
CA ALA A 81 -11.77 -10.01 -7.55
C ALA A 81 -12.49 -9.89 -6.19
N ARG A 82 -11.76 -10.06 -5.08
CA ARG A 82 -12.31 -9.85 -3.73
C ARG A 82 -12.68 -8.39 -3.49
N HIS A 83 -11.84 -7.44 -3.90
CA HIS A 83 -12.10 -6.00 -3.75
C HIS A 83 -13.33 -5.57 -4.56
N ALA A 84 -13.49 -6.08 -5.78
CA ALA A 84 -14.70 -5.87 -6.55
C ALA A 84 -15.95 -6.40 -5.81
N GLY A 85 -15.84 -7.57 -5.18
CA GLY A 85 -16.89 -8.13 -4.32
C GLY A 85 -17.20 -7.30 -3.06
N TYR A 86 -16.26 -6.49 -2.58
CA TYR A 86 -16.46 -5.55 -1.48
C TYR A 86 -17.11 -4.23 -1.92
N GLY A 87 -17.30 -4.01 -3.23
CA GLY A 87 -17.83 -2.77 -3.78
C GLY A 87 -16.77 -1.69 -4.03
N VAL A 88 -15.49 -2.05 -4.08
CA VAL A 88 -14.41 -1.12 -4.42
C VAL A 88 -14.47 -0.79 -5.92
N GLU A 89 -14.43 0.50 -6.24
CA GLU A 89 -14.46 0.99 -7.62
C GLU A 89 -13.06 1.37 -8.13
N PRO A 90 -12.85 1.46 -9.46
CA PRO A 90 -11.56 1.87 -10.03
C PRO A 90 -11.02 3.22 -9.51
N ASP A 91 -11.89 4.18 -9.20
CA ASP A 91 -11.49 5.50 -8.67
C ASP A 91 -10.94 5.41 -7.24
N ASP A 92 -11.39 4.44 -6.44
CA ASP A 92 -10.98 4.28 -5.06
C ASP A 92 -9.51 3.88 -4.93
N TYR A 93 -8.97 3.14 -5.92
CA TYR A 93 -7.54 2.82 -5.97
C TYR A 93 -6.67 4.08 -6.06
N ARG A 94 -7.12 5.14 -6.76
CA ARG A 94 -6.39 6.41 -6.81
C ARG A 94 -6.41 7.11 -5.45
N LYS A 95 -7.53 7.08 -4.72
CA LYS A 95 -7.66 7.65 -3.38
C LYS A 95 -6.77 6.92 -2.37
N VAL A 96 -6.79 5.59 -2.41
CA VAL A 96 -5.93 4.70 -1.60
C VAL A 96 -4.45 4.93 -1.90
N GLY A 97 -4.07 4.99 -3.18
CA GLY A 97 -2.69 5.26 -3.58
C GLY A 97 -2.18 6.61 -3.07
N ARG A 98 -2.99 7.67 -3.17
CA ARG A 98 -2.65 9.00 -2.63
C ARG A 98 -2.45 8.96 -1.11
N ALA A 99 -3.33 8.29 -0.39
CA ALA A 99 -3.22 8.14 1.06
C ALA A 99 -1.95 7.37 1.45
N LEU A 100 -1.63 6.29 0.73
CA LEU A 100 -0.43 5.48 0.98
C LEU A 100 0.85 6.28 0.74
N ILE A 101 0.96 6.98 -0.38
CA ILE A 101 2.12 7.82 -0.70
C ILE A 101 2.30 8.94 0.33
N ALA A 102 1.20 9.56 0.79
CA ALA A 102 1.26 10.56 1.85
C ALA A 102 1.72 9.98 3.20
N THR A 103 1.29 8.76 3.53
CA THR A 103 1.77 8.03 4.70
C THR A 103 3.26 7.74 4.64
N LEU A 104 3.75 7.24 3.50
CA LEU A 104 5.18 6.95 3.30
C LEU A 104 6.02 8.23 3.42
N ALA A 105 5.57 9.33 2.81
CA ALA A 105 6.24 10.62 2.90
C ALA A 105 6.38 11.13 4.34
N GLU A 106 5.34 10.99 5.16
CA GLU A 106 5.39 11.39 6.57
C GLU A 106 6.24 10.43 7.41
N ALA A 107 6.10 9.12 7.20
CA ALA A 107 6.78 8.11 8.01
C ALA A 107 8.30 8.04 7.74
N LEU A 108 8.72 8.30 6.50
CA LEU A 108 10.13 8.25 6.08
C LEU A 108 10.81 9.63 6.11
N GLY A 109 10.05 10.72 6.13
CA GLY A 109 10.59 12.08 6.17
C GLY A 109 11.54 12.35 4.99
N GLU A 110 12.77 12.81 5.30
CA GLU A 110 13.81 13.07 4.30
C GLU A 110 14.23 11.83 3.50
N GLY A 111 13.94 10.62 4.00
CA GLY A 111 14.18 9.37 3.28
C GLY A 111 13.19 9.08 2.15
N PHE A 112 12.12 9.88 1.99
CA PHE A 112 11.16 9.75 0.88
C PHE A 112 11.43 10.80 -0.20
N ASP A 113 12.53 10.62 -0.92
CA ASP A 113 12.94 11.48 -2.03
C ASP A 113 12.12 11.25 -3.32
N ASP A 114 12.36 12.07 -4.34
CA ASP A 114 11.62 12.00 -5.61
C ASP A 114 11.81 10.66 -6.32
N ALA A 115 13.00 10.05 -6.22
CA ALA A 115 13.27 8.74 -6.80
C ALA A 115 12.44 7.65 -6.10
N THR A 116 12.37 7.67 -4.76
CA THR A 116 11.56 6.72 -3.97
C THR A 116 10.07 6.94 -4.20
N ARG A 117 9.64 8.19 -4.43
CA ARG A 117 8.25 8.52 -4.77
C ARG A 117 7.85 8.02 -6.16
N GLU A 118 8.76 8.08 -7.12
CA GLU A 118 8.52 7.64 -8.51
C GLU A 118 8.58 6.12 -8.68
N ALA A 119 9.36 5.44 -7.83
CA ALA A 119 9.58 4.00 -7.86
C ALA A 119 8.29 3.18 -7.68
#